data_AF-A0A182VV28-F1
#
_entry.id   AF-A0A182VV28-F1
#
_cell.length_a   1.000
_cell.length_b   1.000
_cell.length_c   1.000
_cell.angle_alpha   90.00
_cell.angle_beta   90.00
_cell.angle_gamma   90.00
#
_symmetry.space_group_name_H-M   'P 1'
#
loop_
_entity.id
_entity.type
_entity.pdbx_description
1 polymer ?
#
loop_
_entity_poly.entity_id
_entity_poly.type
_entity_poly.pdbx_seq_one_letter_code
_entity_poly.pdbx_strand_id
1 'polypeptide(L)'
;MAQSTGGTSRAPLSVVCKPGKKTRNPYLNFLRDFRQQNCHLSVVEVVRQGAERWRQMSDDQKLPYVKIAFYTPMKRRMCLSCKRKMLRMKRRPMKTEDAIARRKPISSIPWQSRSQTRNSYEPSGSLQ
;
A
#
# COMPACT_ATOMS: atom_id res chain seq x y z
N MET A 1 20.13 50.23 23.16
CA MET A 1 19.02 49.35 23.58
C MET A 1 18.38 48.76 22.34
N ALA A 2 18.46 47.44 22.15
CA ALA A 2 17.53 46.65 21.32
C ALA A 2 17.93 45.17 21.44
N GLN A 3 17.31 44.46 22.38
CA GLN A 3 17.42 43.01 22.46
C GLN A 3 16.26 42.41 21.67
N SER A 4 16.57 41.78 20.54
CA SER A 4 15.67 40.85 19.86
C SER A 4 15.99 39.45 20.37
N THR A 5 15.03 38.77 20.99
CA THR A 5 14.79 37.32 20.89
C THR A 5 13.72 36.91 21.89
N GLY A 6 12.68 36.25 21.41
CA GLY A 6 11.60 35.75 22.25
C GLY A 6 10.53 35.07 21.43
N GLY A 7 10.93 34.28 20.44
CA GLY A 7 10.01 33.42 19.69
C GLY A 7 9.47 32.34 20.63
N THR A 8 8.22 32.50 21.03
CA THR A 8 7.47 31.55 21.85
C THR A 8 7.36 30.23 21.08
N SER A 9 8.27 29.30 21.39
CA SER A 9 8.22 27.91 20.95
C SER A 9 6.92 27.29 21.49
N ARG A 10 5.88 27.24 20.64
CA ARG A 10 4.71 26.40 20.89
C ARG A 10 5.21 24.96 20.84
N ALA A 11 5.34 24.35 22.01
CA ALA A 11 5.60 22.91 22.15
C ALA A 11 4.63 22.14 21.24
N PRO A 12 5.12 21.26 20.33
CA PRO A 12 4.23 20.49 19.48
C PRO A 12 3.44 19.52 20.35
N LEU A 13 2.12 19.60 20.24
CA LEU A 13 1.14 18.64 20.75
C LEU A 13 1.65 17.22 20.50
N SER A 14 1.63 16.40 21.56
CA SER A 14 2.14 15.02 21.63
C SER A 14 2.03 14.29 20.29
N VAL A 15 3.15 14.14 19.58
CA VAL A 15 3.20 13.38 18.33
C VAL A 15 3.04 11.92 18.71
N VAL A 16 1.80 11.42 18.69
CA VAL A 16 1.53 10.00 18.96
C VAL A 16 2.16 9.19 17.83
N CYS A 17 3.33 8.61 18.09
CA CYS A 17 4.04 7.81 17.10
C CYS A 17 3.26 6.54 16.86
N LYS A 18 2.59 6.48 15.70
CA LYS A 18 1.93 5.26 15.26
C LYS A 18 3.02 4.21 14.97
N PRO A 19 3.13 3.14 15.76
CA PRO A 19 4.23 2.17 15.71
C PRO A 19 4.16 1.25 14.46
N GLY A 20 3.00 1.15 13.82
CA GLY A 20 2.80 0.24 12.70
C GLY A 20 2.51 -1.21 13.13
N LYS A 21 2.38 -2.09 12.14
CA LYS A 21 1.91 -3.47 12.34
C LYS A 21 3.04 -4.38 12.86
N LYS A 22 2.70 -5.39 13.66
CA LYS A 22 3.62 -6.49 14.00
C LYS A 22 4.04 -7.22 12.72
N THR A 23 5.31 -7.59 12.62
CA THR A 23 5.89 -8.25 11.46
C THR A 23 6.56 -9.57 11.84
N ARG A 24 6.92 -10.38 10.84
CA ARG A 24 7.74 -11.57 11.05
C ARG A 24 9.24 -11.27 11.21
N ASN A 25 9.64 -10.01 11.21
CA ASN A 25 11.02 -9.64 11.48
C ASN A 25 11.14 -9.15 12.95
N PRO A 26 11.88 -9.86 13.81
CA PRO A 26 12.01 -9.50 15.22
C PRO A 26 12.66 -8.12 15.40
N TYR A 27 13.65 -7.76 14.57
CA TYR A 27 14.28 -6.45 14.62
C TYR A 27 13.29 -5.31 14.32
N LEU A 28 12.41 -5.48 13.34
CA LEU A 28 11.38 -4.48 13.04
C LEU A 28 10.35 -4.37 14.17
N ASN A 29 10.06 -5.47 14.87
CA ASN A 29 9.19 -5.44 16.06
C ASN A 29 9.87 -4.71 17.23
N PHE A 30 11.20 -4.81 17.35
CA PHE A 30 11.96 -4.01 18.32
C PHE A 30 11.96 -2.53 17.96
N LEU A 31 12.29 -2.17 16.71
CA LEU A 31 12.31 -0.77 16.27
C LEU A 31 10.96 -0.08 16.48
N ARG A 32 9.90 -0.87 16.42
CA ARG A 32 8.55 -0.41 16.67
C ARG A 32 8.38 0.10 18.10
N ASP A 33 8.81 -0.68 19.07
CA ASP A 33 8.71 -0.33 20.49
C ASP A 33 9.75 0.75 20.83
N PHE A 34 10.95 0.67 20.24
CA PHE A 34 11.99 1.71 20.33
C PHE A 34 11.50 3.07 19.83
N ARG A 35 10.73 3.11 18.74
CA ARG A 35 10.13 4.35 18.22
C ARG A 35 9.04 4.92 19.12
N GLN A 36 8.30 4.08 19.83
CA GLN A 36 7.30 4.56 20.79
C GLN A 36 7.96 5.27 21.97
N GLN A 37 9.10 4.75 22.42
CA GLN A 37 9.89 5.35 23.50
C GLN A 37 10.61 6.62 23.03
N ASN A 38 11.00 6.67 21.76
CA ASN A 38 11.79 7.76 21.17
C ASN A 38 11.02 8.54 20.12
N CYS A 39 9.82 9.00 20.50
CA CYS A 39 8.88 9.63 19.57
C CYS A 39 9.36 10.93 18.91
N HIS A 40 10.26 11.63 19.58
CA HIS A 40 10.85 12.89 19.15
C HIS A 40 11.95 12.68 18.09
N LEU A 41 12.46 11.46 17.94
CA LEU A 41 13.50 11.16 16.97
C LEU A 41 12.93 11.02 15.56
N SER A 42 13.73 11.45 14.58
CA SER A 42 13.47 11.17 13.18
C SER A 42 13.51 9.65 12.92
N VAL A 43 12.83 9.19 11.88
CA VAL A 43 12.85 7.76 11.51
C VAL A 43 14.27 7.27 11.24
N VAL A 44 15.13 8.12 10.68
CA VAL A 44 16.54 7.79 10.41
C VAL A 44 17.29 7.54 11.72
N GLU A 45 17.12 8.40 12.72
CA GLU A 45 17.79 8.24 14.01
C GLU A 45 17.25 7.06 14.82
N VAL A 46 15.94 6.81 14.75
CA VAL A 46 15.33 5.61 15.32
C VAL A 46 16.00 4.35 14.77
N VAL A 47 16.23 4.29 13.46
CA VAL A 47 16.88 3.14 12.82
C VAL A 47 18.34 3.05 13.21
N ARG A 48 19.07 4.17 13.22
CA ARG A 48 20.50 4.19 13.55
C ARG A 48 20.76 3.77 15.00
N GLN A 49 20.17 4.49 15.95
CA GLN A 49 20.33 4.20 17.38
C GLN A 49 19.69 2.86 17.77
N GLY A 50 18.54 2.53 17.18
CA GLY A 50 17.90 1.25 17.38
C GLY A 50 18.77 0.08 16.89
N ALA A 51 19.45 0.22 15.76
CA ALA A 51 20.38 -0.81 15.26
C ALA A 51 21.55 -1.03 16.22
N GLU A 52 22.13 0.04 16.75
CA GLU A 52 23.20 -0.02 17.75
C GLU A 52 22.72 -0.74 19.02
N ARG A 53 21.57 -0.33 19.57
CA ARG A 53 20.99 -0.95 20.77
C ARG A 53 20.66 -2.43 20.55
N TRP A 54 20.09 -2.78 19.40
CA TRP A 54 19.74 -4.16 19.06
C TRP A 54 20.97 -5.07 19.01
N ARG A 55 22.09 -4.59 18.46
CA ARG A 55 23.35 -5.35 18.45
C ARG A 55 23.87 -5.65 19.86
N GLN A 56 23.66 -4.72 20.79
CA GLN A 56 24.09 -4.86 22.19
C GLN A 56 23.12 -5.66 23.07
N MET A 57 21.92 -6.00 22.59
CA MET A 57 20.97 -6.80 23.37
C MET A 57 21.38 -8.26 23.42
N SER A 58 21.23 -8.88 24.60
CA SER A 58 21.35 -10.32 24.77
C SER A 58 20.20 -11.06 24.09
N ASP A 59 20.34 -12.38 23.92
CA ASP A 59 19.31 -13.20 23.29
C ASP A 59 18.01 -13.22 24.11
N ASP A 60 18.11 -13.19 25.45
CA ASP A 60 16.94 -13.08 26.33
C ASP A 60 16.16 -11.78 26.12
N GLN A 61 16.87 -10.67 25.91
CA GLN A 61 16.26 -9.38 25.60
C GLN A 61 15.62 -9.37 24.20
N LYS A 62 16.17 -10.13 23.26
CA LYS A 62 15.63 -10.28 21.89
C LYS A 62 14.45 -11.26 21.83
N LEU A 63 14.39 -12.21 22.75
CA LEU A 63 13.43 -13.32 22.77
C LEU A 63 11.95 -12.88 22.66
N PRO A 64 11.48 -11.82 23.33
CA PRO A 64 10.11 -11.34 23.16
C PRO A 64 9.78 -10.99 21.71
N TYR A 65 10.72 -10.35 21.00
CA TYR A 65 10.54 -9.94 19.61
C TYR A 65 10.62 -11.13 18.64
N VAL A 66 11.44 -12.14 18.97
CA VAL A 66 11.50 -13.42 18.25
C VAL A 66 10.17 -14.16 18.37
N LYS A 67 9.59 -14.25 19.58
CA LYS A 67 8.26 -14.84 19.79
C LYS A 67 7.20 -14.13 18.96
N ILE A 68 7.17 -12.79 18.97
CA ILE A 68 6.23 -12.02 18.13
C ILE A 68 6.41 -12.34 16.66
N ALA A 69 7.66 -12.38 16.17
CA ALA A 69 7.97 -12.68 14.78
C ALA A 69 7.53 -14.10 14.38
N PHE A 70 7.72 -15.08 15.27
CA PHE A 70 7.35 -16.47 15.07
C PHE A 70 5.83 -16.64 14.94
N TYR A 71 5.07 -16.05 15.87
CA TYR A 71 3.60 -16.17 15.88
C TYR A 71 2.89 -15.22 14.89
N THR A 72 3.60 -14.28 14.26
CA THR A 72 2.98 -13.40 13.27
C THR A 72 2.64 -14.18 11.99
N PRO A 73 1.37 -14.20 11.54
CA PRO A 73 0.94 -15.04 10.44
C PRO A 73 1.59 -14.64 9.10
N MET A 74 1.91 -15.65 8.30
CA MET A 74 2.48 -15.43 6.97
C MET A 74 1.40 -14.92 6.00
N LYS A 75 1.55 -13.70 5.49
CA LYS A 75 0.79 -13.29 4.31
C LYS A 75 1.34 -14.00 3.09
N ARG A 76 0.52 -14.83 2.46
CA ARG A 76 0.84 -15.39 1.14
C ARG A 76 1.11 -14.23 0.18
N ARG A 77 2.34 -14.16 -0.36
CA ARG A 77 2.68 -13.17 -1.38
C ARG A 77 1.97 -13.58 -2.65
N MET A 78 0.94 -12.83 -3.01
CA MET A 78 0.28 -13.01 -4.28
C MET A 78 1.04 -12.24 -5.36
N CYS A 79 1.22 -12.84 -6.53
CA CYS A 79 1.87 -12.19 -7.67
C CYS A 79 1.19 -10.85 -7.99
N LEU A 80 1.93 -9.83 -8.42
CA LEU A 80 1.34 -8.50 -8.70
C LEU A 80 0.20 -8.59 -9.72
N SER A 81 0.34 -9.42 -10.75
CA SER A 81 -0.69 -9.68 -11.75
C SER A 81 -1.96 -10.26 -11.10
N CYS A 82 -1.81 -11.28 -10.27
CA CYS A 82 -2.87 -11.94 -9.51
C CYS A 82 -3.58 -10.95 -8.56
N LYS A 83 -2.82 -10.08 -7.89
CA LYS A 83 -3.34 -9.01 -7.02
C LYS A 83 -4.13 -7.96 -7.80
N ARG A 84 -3.64 -7.51 -8.96
CA ARG A 84 -4.37 -6.59 -9.85
C ARG A 84 -5.66 -7.21 -10.36
N LYS A 85 -5.64 -8.49 -10.79
CA LYS A 85 -6.84 -9.23 -11.20
C LYS A 85 -7.89 -9.28 -10.10
N MET A 86 -7.50 -9.63 -8.87
CA MET A 86 -8.41 -9.66 -7.71
C MET A 86 -8.97 -8.29 -7.35
N LEU A 87 -8.16 -7.24 -7.37
CA LEU A 87 -8.64 -5.87 -7.14
C LEU A 87 -9.61 -5.41 -8.23
N ARG A 88 -9.34 -5.75 -9.50
CA ARG A 88 -10.24 -5.47 -10.61
C ARG A 88 -11.58 -6.20 -10.44
N MET A 89 -11.56 -7.49 -10.07
CA MET A 89 -12.77 -8.26 -9.78
C MET A 89 -13.59 -7.65 -8.65
N LYS A 90 -12.95 -7.29 -7.52
CA LYS A 90 -13.63 -6.65 -6.38
C LYS A 90 -14.24 -5.29 -6.70
N ARG A 91 -13.70 -4.57 -7.68
CA ARG A 91 -14.19 -3.26 -8.13
C ARG A 91 -15.22 -3.36 -9.25
N ARG A 92 -15.55 -4.57 -9.74
CA ARG A 92 -16.65 -4.72 -10.70
C ARG A 92 -17.94 -4.43 -9.91
N PRO A 93 -18.70 -3.37 -10.25
CA PRO A 93 -20.03 -3.25 -9.70
C PRO A 93 -20.79 -4.52 -10.12
N MET A 94 -21.44 -5.18 -9.16
CA MET A 94 -22.44 -6.18 -9.53
C MET A 94 -23.43 -5.45 -10.43
N LYS A 95 -23.68 -5.99 -11.64
CA LYS A 95 -24.70 -5.41 -12.51
C LYS A 95 -25.99 -5.50 -11.72
N THR A 96 -26.50 -4.37 -11.25
CA THR A 96 -27.84 -4.31 -10.68
C THR A 96 -28.82 -4.67 -11.79
N GLU A 97 -29.93 -5.29 -11.42
CA GLU A 97 -31.05 -5.60 -12.34
C GLU A 97 -31.39 -4.36 -13.21
N ASP A 98 -31.37 -3.16 -12.62
CA ASP A 98 -31.58 -1.87 -13.30
C ASP A 98 -30.60 -1.60 -14.47
N ALA A 99 -29.34 -2.01 -14.35
CA ALA A 99 -28.32 -1.80 -15.39
C ALA A 99 -28.46 -2.82 -16.53
N ILE A 100 -29.06 -3.98 -16.27
CA ILE A 100 -29.40 -4.99 -17.29
C ILE A 100 -30.67 -4.54 -18.03
N ALA A 101 -31.69 -4.05 -17.31
CA ALA A 101 -32.94 -3.54 -17.88
C ALA A 101 -32.74 -2.32 -18.81
N ARG A 102 -31.73 -1.47 -18.55
CA ARG A 102 -31.40 -0.33 -19.42
C ARG A 102 -30.67 -0.70 -20.72
N ARG A 103 -30.29 -1.97 -20.93
CA ARG A 103 -29.70 -2.41 -22.20
C ARG A 103 -30.80 -2.60 -23.22
N LYS A 104 -30.78 -1.74 -24.24
CA LYS A 104 -31.64 -1.90 -25.42
C LYS A 104 -31.40 -3.29 -26.05
N PRO A 105 -32.44 -4.08 -26.33
CA PRO A 105 -32.28 -5.38 -26.98
C PRO A 105 -31.65 -5.19 -28.36
N ILE A 106 -30.83 -6.14 -28.81
CA ILE A 106 -30.13 -6.09 -30.10
C ILE A 106 -31.10 -5.85 -31.29
N SER A 107 -32.36 -6.28 -31.15
CA SER A 107 -33.43 -6.05 -32.13
C SER A 107 -33.82 -4.58 -32.30
N SER A 108 -33.47 -3.71 -31.35
CA SER A 108 -33.77 -2.27 -31.37
C SER A 108 -32.61 -1.41 -31.89
N ILE A 109 -31.54 -2.03 -32.37
CA ILE A 109 -30.40 -1.35 -33.01
C ILE A 109 -30.67 -1.26 -34.52
N PRO A 110 -30.80 -0.05 -35.11
CA PRO A 110 -31.06 0.11 -36.54
C PRO A 110 -29.94 -0.49 -37.41
N TRP A 111 -30.33 -1.16 -38.50
CA TRP A 111 -29.43 -1.90 -39.40
C TRP A 111 -28.29 -1.04 -39.99
N GLN A 112 -28.53 0.25 -40.19
CA GLN A 112 -27.60 1.20 -40.81
C GLN A 112 -26.33 1.45 -39.97
N SER A 113 -26.34 1.18 -38.66
CA SER A 113 -25.16 1.37 -37.79
C SER A 113 -24.27 0.13 -37.66
N ARG A 114 -24.60 -0.98 -38.34
CA ARG A 114 -23.85 -2.25 -38.25
C ARG A 114 -22.68 -2.36 -39.25
N SER A 115 -22.63 -1.48 -40.25
CA SER A 115 -21.71 -1.58 -41.40
C SER A 115 -20.33 -0.96 -41.19
N GLN A 116 -20.09 -0.20 -40.12
CA GLN A 116 -18.84 0.56 -39.97
C GLN A 116 -17.72 -0.12 -39.17
N THR A 117 -17.94 -1.29 -38.56
CA THR A 117 -16.89 -1.98 -37.78
C THR A 117 -16.31 -3.22 -38.46
N ARG A 118 -16.47 -3.35 -39.79
CA ARG A 118 -15.87 -4.47 -40.54
C ARG A 118 -15.46 -4.00 -41.93
N ASN A 119 -14.43 -3.18 -42.01
CA ASN A 119 -13.51 -3.14 -43.15
C ASN A 119 -12.29 -2.26 -42.80
N SER A 120 -11.29 -2.88 -42.20
CA SER A 120 -9.92 -2.37 -42.16
C SER A 120 -8.98 -3.57 -42.08
N TYR A 121 -8.94 -4.34 -43.16
CA TYR A 121 -7.76 -5.09 -43.61
C TYR A 121 -8.07 -5.66 -44.99
N GLU A 122 -7.26 -5.33 -46.00
CA GLU A 122 -6.78 -6.30 -46.99
C GLU A 122 -5.43 -5.80 -47.55
N PRO A 123 -4.53 -6.73 -47.95
CA PRO A 123 -3.07 -6.56 -48.03
C PRO A 123 -2.55 -6.30 -49.47
N SER A 124 -1.23 -6.26 -49.54
CA SER A 124 -0.30 -5.87 -50.61
C SER A 124 -0.38 -6.55 -52.00
N GLY A 125 0.01 -5.80 -53.06
CA GLY A 125 0.59 -6.27 -54.33
C GLY A 125 -0.10 -5.73 -55.60
N SER A 126 0.48 -5.53 -56.79
CA SER A 126 1.82 -5.27 -57.36
C SER A 126 1.61 -5.06 -58.89
N LEU A 127 2.56 -4.42 -59.60
CA LEU A 127 2.65 -4.17 -61.08
C LEU A 127 1.71 -3.07 -61.65
N GLN A 128 2.12 -2.20 -62.58
CA GLN A 128 3.20 -2.20 -63.60
C GLN A 128 4.04 -0.93 -63.57
#